data_AF-A0A510TRE7-F1
#
_entry.id   AF-A0A510TRE7-F1
#
_cell.length_a   1.000
_cell.length_b   1.000
_cell.length_c   1.000
_cell.angle_alpha   90.00
_cell.angle_beta   90.00
_cell.angle_gamma   90.00
#
_symmetry.space_group_name_H-M   'P 1'
#
loop_
_entity.id
_entity.type
_entity.pdbx_description
1 polymer ?
#
loop_
_entity_poly.entity_id
_entity_poly.type
_entity_poly.pdbx_seq_one_letter_code
_entity_poly.pdbx_strand_id
1 'polypeptide(L)' 'MKHIIPIIWGMLLGLVIGFIGAALTQTKFQVGTTLIVTAIGGALLNIIAMYMEHQVKNVKA' A
#
# COMPACT_ATOMS: atom_id res chain seq x y z
N MET A 1 0.21 9.97 -17.59
CA MET A 1 -1.15 9.76 -17.03
C MET A 1 -1.38 8.33 -16.53
N LYS A 2 -1.02 7.27 -17.28
CA LYS A 2 -1.26 5.86 -16.89
C LYS A 2 -0.66 5.44 -15.52
N HIS A 3 0.44 6.05 -15.08
CA HIS A 3 1.07 5.72 -13.79
C HIS A 3 0.65 6.64 -12.63
N ILE A 4 0.05 7.80 -12.90
CA ILE A 4 -0.36 8.76 -11.86
C ILE A 4 -1.69 8.36 -11.22
N ILE A 5 -2.62 7.85 -12.02
CA ILE A 5 -3.94 7.38 -11.56
C ILE A 5 -3.80 6.28 -10.48
N PRO A 6 -3.01 5.21 -10.67
CA PRO A 6 -2.85 4.17 -9.64
C PRO A 6 -2.15 4.68 -8.38
N ILE A 7 -1.26 5.68 -8.48
CA ILE A 7 -0.63 6.29 -7.30
C ILE A 7 -1.67 7.03 -6.46
N ILE A 8 -2.52 7.85 -7.11
CA ILE A 8 -3.60 8.58 -6.43
C ILE A 8 -4.58 7.60 -5.77
N TRP A 9 -4.97 6.54 -6.47
CA TRP A 9 -5.85 5.51 -5.94
C TRP A 9 -5.23 4.74 -4.77
N GLY A 10 -3.95 4.39 -4.85
CA GLY A 10 -3.23 3.73 -3.74
C GLY A 10 -3.20 4.60 -2.49
N MET A 11 -2.98 5.91 -2.67
CA MET A 11 -2.95 6.86 -1.56
C MET A 11 -4.33 7.04 -0.90
N LEU A 12 -5.39 7.16 -1.71
CA LEU A 12 -6.78 7.21 -1.23
C LEU A 12 -7.16 5.94 -0.47
N LEU A 13 -6.86 4.76 -1.03
CA LEU A 13 -7.18 3.49 -0.40
C LEU A 13 -6.44 3.29 0.93
N GLY A 14 -5.16 3.69 1.00
CA GLY A 14 -4.40 3.64 2.26
C GLY A 14 -5.02 4.50 3.37
N LEU A 15 -5.49 5.70 3.04
CA LEU A 15 -6.21 6.56 3.99
C LEU A 15 -7.54 5.95 4.43
N VAL A 16 -8.33 5.39 3.51
CA VAL A 16 -9.60 4.73 3.83
C VAL A 16 -9.38 3.52 4.74
N ILE A 17 -8.37 2.69 4.45
CA ILE A 17 -8.02 1.54 5.29
C ILE A 17 -7.58 1.99 6.68
N GLY A 18 -6.76 3.03 6.77
CA GLY A 18 -6.35 3.58 8.06
C GLY A 18 -7.51 4.16 8.87
N PHE A 19 -8.47 4.80 8.22
CA PHE A 19 -9.68 5.32 8.86
C PHE A 19 -10.55 4.17 9.40
N ILE A 20 -10.78 3.13 8.59
CA ILE A 20 -11.53 1.95 9.01
C ILE A 20 -10.82 1.21 10.16
N GLY A 21 -9.49 1.06 10.06
CA GLY A 21 -8.68 0.42 11.11
C GLY A 21 -8.71 1.18 12.44
N ALA A 22 -8.69 2.52 12.39
CA ALA A 22 -8.83 3.35 13.59
C ALA A 22 -10.22 3.19 14.22
N ALA A 23 -11.28 3.18 13.42
CA ALA A 23 -12.65 2.96 13.89
C ALA A 23 -12.82 1.56 14.51
N LEU A 24 -12.24 0.52 13.89
CA LEU A 24 -12.30 -0.85 14.38
C LEU A 24 -11.56 -1.04 15.72
N THR A 25 -10.42 -0.37 15.88
CA THR A 25 -9.61 -0.42 17.10
C THR A 25 -10.06 0.57 18.17
N GLN A 26 -11.13 1.35 17.90
CA GLN A 26 -11.60 2.45 18.74
C GLN A 26 -10.49 3.46 19.08
N THR A 27 -9.51 3.58 18.20
CA THR A 27 -8.40 4.53 18.37
C THR A 27 -8.70 5.83 17.63
N LYS A 28 -8.12 6.94 18.10
CA LYS A 28 -8.23 8.21 17.39
C LYS A 28 -7.51 8.09 16.05
N PHE A 29 -8.23 8.41 14.98
CA PHE A 29 -7.64 8.46 13.64
C PHE A 29 -6.54 9.52 13.59
N GLN A 30 -5.30 9.07 13.37
CA GLN A 30 -4.14 9.94 13.19
C GLN A 30 -3.66 9.88 11.76
N VAL A 31 -3.90 10.96 11.02
CA VAL A 31 -3.55 11.09 9.59
C VAL A 31 -2.04 10.86 9.36
N GLY A 32 -1.18 11.40 10.23
CA GLY A 32 0.28 11.22 10.11
C GLY A 32 0.70 9.76 10.19
N THR A 33 0.18 9.02 11.18
CA THR A 33 0.47 7.61 11.36
C THR A 33 -0.05 6.78 10.19
N THR A 34 -1.26 7.07 9.70
CA THR A 34 -1.84 6.41 8.52
C THR A 34 -1.01 6.63 7.26
N LEU A 35 -0.50 7.85 7.03
CA LEU A 35 0.37 8.14 5.88
C LEU A 35 1.67 7.34 5.95
N ILE A 36 2.30 7.27 7.12
CA ILE A 36 3.54 6.52 7.34
C ILE A 36 3.29 5.02 7.09
N VAL A 37 2.24 4.46 7.67
CA VAL A 37 1.90 3.03 7.50
C VAL A 37 1.55 2.72 6.04
N THR A 38 0.83 3.60 5.36
CA THR A 38 0.52 3.45 3.92
C THR A 38 1.79 3.46 3.08
N ALA A 39 2.73 4.37 3.35
CA ALA A 39 4.00 4.44 2.64
C ALA A 39 4.84 3.17 2.85
N ILE A 40 4.95 2.69 4.09
CA ILE A 40 5.68 1.46 4.42
C ILE A 40 5.01 0.24 3.79
N GLY A 41 3.68 0.11 3.91
CA GLY A 41 2.92 -0.98 3.31
C GLY A 41 3.04 -1.00 1.78
N GLY A 42 2.99 0.16 1.15
CA GLY A 42 3.22 0.31 -0.29
C GLY A 42 4.63 -0.10 -0.71
N ALA A 43 5.65 0.28 0.05
CA ALA A 43 7.04 -0.14 -0.20
C ALA A 43 7.21 -1.66 -0.07
N LEU A 44 6.62 -2.27 0.97
CA LEU A 44 6.65 -3.72 1.17
C LEU A 44 5.96 -4.47 0.02
N LEU A 45 4.77 -4.03 -0.38
CA LEU A 45 4.06 -4.62 -1.52
C LEU A 45 4.87 -4.51 -2.82
N ASN A 46 5.61 -3.43 -3.02
CA ASN A 46 6.49 -3.26 -4.17
C ASN A 46 7.65 -4.25 -4.15
N ILE A 47 8.30 -4.45 -2.99
CA ILE A 47 9.35 -5.46 -2.82
C ILE A 47 8.82 -6.87 -3.10
N ILE A 48 7.63 -7.19 -2.57
CA ILE A 48 6.98 -8.49 -2.81
C ILE A 48 6.66 -8.66 -4.30
N ALA A 49 6.14 -7.63 -4.96
CA ALA A 49 5.87 -7.67 -6.40
C ALA A 49 7.14 -7.92 -7.21
N MET A 50 8.24 -7.21 -6.91
CA MET A 50 9.54 -7.43 -7.54
C MET A 50 10.05 -8.86 -7.34
N TYR A 51 9.91 -9.40 -6.13
CA TYR A 51 10.32 -10.77 -5.84
C TYR A 51 9.49 -11.80 -6.63
N MET A 52 8.17 -11.64 -6.67
CA MET A 52 7.28 -12.51 -7.45
C MET A 52 7.59 -12.45 -8.95
N GLU A 53 7.84 -11.26 -9.49
CA GLU A 53 8.20 -11.08 -10.90
C GLU A 53 9.52 -11.80 -11.23
N HIS A 54 10.49 -11.73 -10.33
CA HIS A 54 11.77 -12.44 -10.48
C HIS A 54 11.61 -13.97 -10.45
N GLN A 55 10.74 -14.49 -9.57
CA GLN A 55 10.42 -15.93 -9.52
C GLN A 55 9.69 -16.40 -10.80
N VAL A 56 8.70 -15.65 -11.27
CA VAL A 56 7.97 -15.97 -12.51
C VAL A 56 8.91 -15.99 -13.72
N LYS A 57 9.88 -15.07 -13.78
CA LYS A 57 10.86 -15.02 -14.86
C LYS A 57 11.81 -16.23 -14.85
N ASN A 58 12.17 -16.71 -13.66
CA ASN A 58 13.01 -17.92 -13.50
C ASN A 58 12.26 -19.23 -13.82
N VAL A 59 10.93 -19.28 -13.67
CA VAL A 59 10.11 -20.46 -14.00
C VAL A 59 9.84 -20.59 -15.50
N LYS A 60 9.95 -19.50 -16.26
CA LYS A 60 9.71 -19.48 -17.72
C LYS A 60 10.98 -19.65 -18.56
N ALA A 61 12.16 -19.71 -17.94
CA ALA A 61 13.44 -19.99 -18.58
C ALA A 61 13.73 -21.49 -18.57
#